data_AF-A0AAD4Q7J9-F1
#
_entry.id   AF-A0AAD4Q7J9-F1
#
_cell.length_a   1.000
_cell.length_b   1.000
_cell.length_c   1.000
_cell.angle_alpha   90.00
_cell.angle_beta   90.00
_cell.angle_gamma   90.00
#
_symmetry.space_group_name_H-M   'P 1'
#
loop_
_entity.id
_entity.type
_entity.pdbx_description
1 polymer ?
#
loop_
_entity_poly.entity_id
_entity_poly.type
_entity_poly.pdbx_seq_one_letter_code
_entity_poly.pdbx_strand_id
1 'polypeptide(L)'
;MEDAHSYVFDYAGVHGQGFFAVFDGHAGREAADWCGQNFHEYMLLTLQANPETTIPDVYNQTFHKVDKSLSKISEDSQGKIHSGCTAVTAFLRIEGADGRQSFLKTPPDSLSTPTLVKDVHDAESDDSRSASGDAAEEQSKRSSPSRLKKALGRFSHASRSPLSTPRSLSPSTSSLEKVPPSSVSTSSQQPPAETPLRRVLYVANAGDARGVLCRGGRALRLTYDHKGTDKQEAKRIMDSGGFVMSGRVNGVLAVTRSLGDSSMKEFVVGAPYTTETELTEDDEMLILACDGIWDVLDDQAACEVVRAISDPQEAAAALVQEATHRYTNDNITVMVIRLKDVPSELKPVTAV
;
A
#
# COMPACT_ATOMS: atom_id res chain seq x y z
N MET A 1 -12.10 12.04 4.91
CA MET A 1 -11.38 11.50 3.76
C MET A 1 -9.94 11.31 4.19
N GLU A 2 -9.64 10.09 4.64
CA GLU A 2 -8.30 9.62 5.00
C GLU A 2 -7.64 8.86 3.83
N ASP A 3 -8.41 8.51 2.79
CA ASP A 3 -7.94 7.82 1.59
C ASP A 3 -7.04 8.70 0.71
N ALA A 4 -6.16 8.01 -0.01
CA ALA A 4 -5.37 8.55 -1.10
C ALA A 4 -5.37 7.58 -2.30
N HIS A 5 -4.96 8.07 -3.46
CA HIS A 5 -4.79 7.25 -4.66
C HIS A 5 -3.63 7.80 -5.49
N SER A 6 -3.08 6.96 -6.35
CA SER A 6 -2.08 7.38 -7.33
C SER A 6 -2.17 6.56 -8.60
N TYR A 7 -1.85 7.19 -9.72
CA TYR A 7 -1.69 6.50 -11.00
C TYR A 7 -0.59 7.15 -11.81
N VAL A 8 0.13 6.33 -12.57
CA VAL A 8 1.19 6.78 -13.47
C VAL A 8 1.04 6.01 -14.77
N PHE A 9 0.76 6.73 -15.86
CA PHE A 9 0.78 6.18 -17.21
C PHE A 9 2.20 6.12 -17.75
N ASP A 10 2.42 5.23 -18.71
CA ASP A 10 3.73 4.95 -19.30
C ASP A 10 4.80 4.69 -18.23
N TYR A 11 4.37 3.96 -17.19
CA TYR A 11 5.16 3.74 -15.98
C TYR A 11 6.48 3.04 -16.29
N ALA A 12 7.53 3.40 -15.54
CA ALA A 12 8.92 3.01 -15.82
C ALA A 12 9.43 3.42 -17.22
N GLY A 13 8.78 4.41 -17.86
CA GLY A 13 9.18 4.91 -19.17
C GLY A 13 8.85 3.96 -20.31
N VAL A 14 7.83 3.10 -20.19
CA VAL A 14 7.40 2.18 -21.24
C VAL A 14 5.97 2.51 -21.66
N HIS A 15 5.79 2.81 -22.95
CA HIS A 15 4.48 3.18 -23.46
C HIS A 15 3.46 2.04 -23.30
N GLY A 16 2.30 2.34 -22.73
CA GLY A 16 1.21 1.38 -22.50
C GLY A 16 1.30 0.62 -21.17
N GLN A 17 2.37 0.81 -20.38
CA GLN A 17 2.40 0.37 -18.98
C GLN A 17 1.66 1.34 -18.07
N GLY A 18 1.23 0.85 -16.91
CA GLY A 18 0.61 1.70 -15.91
C GLY A 18 0.78 1.19 -14.49
N PHE A 19 0.97 2.11 -13.56
CA PHE A 19 0.86 1.87 -12.13
C PHE A 19 -0.42 2.53 -11.62
N PHE A 20 -1.18 1.82 -10.79
CA PHE A 20 -2.46 2.28 -10.24
C PHE A 20 -2.56 1.84 -8.79
N ALA A 21 -3.02 2.70 -7.88
CA ALA A 21 -3.16 2.36 -6.47
C ALA A 21 -4.26 3.14 -5.76
N VAL A 22 -4.87 2.51 -4.77
CA VAL A 22 -5.74 3.11 -3.75
C VAL A 22 -5.19 2.75 -2.38
N PHE A 23 -5.14 3.74 -1.50
CA PHE A 23 -4.70 3.62 -0.12
C PHE A 23 -5.83 4.12 0.78
N ASP A 24 -6.31 3.26 1.67
CA ASP A 24 -7.38 3.60 2.60
C ASP A 24 -6.76 3.87 3.97
N GLY A 25 -6.84 5.12 4.43
CA GLY A 25 -6.18 5.55 5.65
C GLY A 25 -7.03 5.32 6.89
N HIS A 26 -6.38 5.03 8.01
CA HIS A 26 -7.06 4.94 9.30
C HIS A 26 -6.24 5.55 10.43
N ALA A 27 -6.95 6.11 11.41
CA ALA A 27 -6.37 6.83 12.56
C ALA A 27 -5.51 8.03 12.13
N GLY A 28 -5.90 8.69 11.03
CA GLY A 28 -5.16 9.77 10.38
C GLY A 28 -4.91 9.47 8.91
N ARG A 29 -4.61 10.52 8.13
CA ARG A 29 -4.44 10.44 6.67
C ARG A 29 -2.98 10.37 6.21
N GLU A 30 -2.04 10.54 7.14
CA GLU A 30 -0.62 10.77 6.82
C GLU A 30 0.01 9.57 6.11
N ALA A 31 -0.28 8.34 6.56
CA ALA A 31 0.23 7.12 5.93
C ALA A 31 -0.31 6.97 4.49
N ALA A 32 -1.62 7.13 4.30
CA ALA A 32 -2.24 7.04 2.98
C ALA A 32 -1.73 8.13 2.03
N ASP A 33 -1.69 9.39 2.46
CA ASP A 33 -1.15 10.51 1.66
C ASP A 33 0.31 10.26 1.27
N TRP A 34 1.14 9.80 2.21
CA TRP A 34 2.54 9.50 1.95
C TRP A 34 2.69 8.36 0.95
N CYS A 35 1.91 7.28 1.09
CA CYS A 35 1.90 6.18 0.11
C CYS A 35 1.43 6.65 -1.27
N GLY A 36 0.39 7.47 -1.35
CA GLY A 36 -0.08 8.07 -2.61
C GLY A 36 1.03 8.81 -3.35
N GLN A 37 1.86 9.55 -2.61
CA GLN A 37 2.96 10.33 -3.17
C GLN A 37 4.22 9.51 -3.48
N ASN A 38 4.53 8.46 -2.71
CA ASN A 38 5.87 7.84 -2.74
C ASN A 38 5.89 6.38 -3.18
N PHE A 39 4.77 5.63 -3.06
CA PHE A 39 4.80 4.16 -3.27
C PHE A 39 5.29 3.78 -4.67
N HIS A 40 4.80 4.48 -5.69
CA HIS A 40 5.18 4.24 -7.09
C HIS A 40 6.65 4.56 -7.36
N GLU A 41 7.28 5.49 -6.64
CA GLU A 41 8.71 5.75 -6.76
C GLU A 41 9.54 4.62 -6.15
N TYR A 42 9.13 4.11 -4.98
CA TYR A 42 9.78 2.97 -4.33
C TYR A 42 9.69 1.70 -5.17
N MET A 43 8.55 1.48 -5.84
CA MET A 43 8.39 0.37 -6.77
C MET A 43 9.32 0.53 -7.98
N LEU A 44 9.44 1.74 -8.53
CA LEU A 44 10.30 2.01 -9.69
C LEU A 44 11.78 1.78 -9.34
N LEU A 45 12.23 2.30 -8.20
CA LEU A 45 13.58 2.09 -7.70
C LEU A 45 13.86 0.60 -7.44
N THR A 46 12.87 -0.15 -6.94
CA THR A 46 13.02 -1.59 -6.66
C THR A 46 13.07 -2.41 -7.95
N LEU A 47 12.28 -2.06 -8.97
CA LEU A 47 12.36 -2.64 -10.31
C LEU A 47 13.73 -2.41 -10.94
N GLN A 48 14.24 -1.18 -10.88
CA GLN A 48 15.54 -0.80 -11.47
C GLN A 48 16.72 -1.45 -10.76
N ALA A 49 16.67 -1.54 -9.43
CA ALA A 49 17.72 -2.18 -8.64
C ALA A 49 17.76 -3.71 -8.81
N ASN A 50 16.64 -4.33 -9.21
CA ASN A 50 16.49 -5.78 -9.25
C ASN A 50 15.88 -6.28 -10.57
N PRO A 51 16.54 -6.07 -11.73
CA PRO A 51 15.95 -6.34 -13.05
C PRO A 51 15.59 -7.81 -13.31
N GLU A 52 16.25 -8.75 -12.65
CA GLU A 52 16.00 -10.20 -12.79
C GLU A 52 15.04 -10.76 -11.73
N THR A 53 14.56 -9.93 -10.79
CA THR A 53 13.65 -10.37 -9.73
C THR A 53 12.22 -10.46 -10.25
N THR A 54 11.47 -11.45 -9.77
CA THR A 54 10.06 -11.61 -10.13
C THR A 54 9.24 -10.41 -9.64
N ILE A 55 8.17 -10.05 -10.34
CA ILE A 55 7.32 -8.93 -9.92
C ILE A 55 6.66 -9.14 -8.55
N PRO A 56 6.20 -10.35 -8.17
CA PRO A 56 5.78 -10.62 -6.80
C PRO A 56 6.85 -10.31 -5.76
N ASP A 57 8.11 -10.66 -6.00
CA ASP A 57 9.22 -10.37 -5.08
C ASP A 57 9.56 -8.87 -5.06
N VAL A 58 9.48 -8.19 -6.21
CA VAL A 58 9.59 -6.72 -6.27
C VAL A 58 8.51 -6.07 -5.42
N TYR A 59 7.26 -6.55 -5.47
CA TYR A 59 6.18 -6.06 -4.61
C TYR A 59 6.50 -6.30 -3.14
N ASN A 60 6.91 -7.50 -2.75
CA ASN A 60 7.30 -7.81 -1.37
C ASN A 60 8.39 -6.85 -0.86
N GLN A 61 9.45 -6.63 -1.65
CA GLN A 61 10.51 -5.69 -1.31
C GLN A 61 10.01 -4.24 -1.24
N THR A 62 9.13 -3.84 -2.15
CA THR A 62 8.57 -2.48 -2.19
C THR A 62 7.72 -2.20 -0.96
N PHE A 63 6.78 -3.10 -0.63
CA PHE A 63 5.95 -2.99 0.57
C PHE A 63 6.82 -2.91 1.83
N HIS A 64 7.85 -3.76 1.95
CA HIS A 64 8.79 -3.72 3.07
C HIS A 64 9.54 -2.40 3.20
N LYS A 65 10.07 -1.86 2.09
CA LYS A 65 10.78 -0.58 2.08
C LYS A 65 9.85 0.58 2.44
N VAL A 66 8.64 0.61 1.89
CA VAL A 66 7.61 1.61 2.20
C VAL A 66 7.24 1.56 3.69
N ASP A 67 7.00 0.36 4.22
CA ASP A 67 6.59 0.18 5.61
C ASP A 67 7.70 0.58 6.61
N LYS A 68 8.96 0.29 6.26
CA LYS A 68 10.13 0.80 6.99
C LYS A 68 10.19 2.33 6.99
N SER A 69 9.94 2.97 5.84
CA SER A 69 9.94 4.43 5.73
C SER A 69 8.83 5.06 6.58
N LEU A 70 7.62 4.48 6.58
CA LEU A 70 6.53 4.92 7.45
C LEU A 70 6.86 4.74 8.94
N SER A 71 7.51 3.62 9.30
CA SER A 71 7.98 3.37 10.67
C SER A 71 8.97 4.44 11.13
N LYS A 72 9.93 4.79 10.25
CA LYS A 72 10.89 5.86 10.51
C LYS A 72 10.22 7.24 10.63
N ILE A 73 9.24 7.56 9.78
CA ILE A 73 8.46 8.80 9.89
C ILE A 73 7.74 8.88 11.25
N SER A 74 7.15 7.77 11.70
CA SER A 74 6.55 7.68 13.03
C SER A 74 7.58 7.96 14.13
N GLU A 75 8.75 7.31 14.09
CA GLU A 75 9.83 7.51 15.06
C GLU A 75 10.34 8.96 15.09
N ASP A 76 10.66 9.52 13.92
CA ASP A 76 11.16 10.89 13.76
C ASP A 76 10.14 11.93 14.25
N SER A 77 8.84 11.62 14.12
CA SER A 77 7.76 12.45 14.66
C SER A 77 7.55 12.30 16.18
N GLN A 78 8.36 11.48 16.86
CA GLN A 78 8.17 11.07 18.26
C GLN A 78 6.82 10.39 18.51
N GLY A 79 6.36 9.58 17.55
CA GLY A 79 5.09 8.85 17.59
C GLY A 79 3.85 9.72 17.39
N LYS A 80 4.01 10.98 16.93
CA LYS A 80 2.86 11.85 16.62
C LYS A 80 2.16 11.45 15.34
N ILE A 81 2.91 10.93 14.37
CA ILE A 81 2.38 10.33 13.15
C ILE A 81 2.38 8.83 13.39
N HIS A 82 1.21 8.25 13.55
CA HIS A 82 1.04 6.82 13.85
C HIS A 82 -0.10 6.21 13.03
N SER A 83 -0.61 6.91 12.01
CA SER A 83 -1.65 6.40 11.13
C SER A 83 -1.15 5.18 10.36
N GLY A 84 -2.09 4.38 9.91
CA GLY A 84 -1.86 3.29 8.98
C GLY A 84 -2.70 3.47 7.74
N CYS A 85 -2.44 2.64 6.74
CA CYS A 85 -3.32 2.53 5.59
C CYS A 85 -3.32 1.11 5.02
N THR A 86 -4.45 0.72 4.46
CA THR A 86 -4.51 -0.39 3.52
C THR A 86 -3.89 0.06 2.19
N ALA A 87 -3.52 -0.91 1.36
CA ALA A 87 -3.02 -0.65 0.03
C ALA A 87 -3.57 -1.72 -0.92
N VAL A 88 -4.10 -1.27 -2.06
CA VAL A 88 -4.27 -2.09 -3.25
C VAL A 88 -3.55 -1.42 -4.40
N THR A 89 -2.67 -2.17 -5.06
CA THR A 89 -1.84 -1.67 -6.15
C THR A 89 -1.95 -2.60 -7.35
N ALA A 90 -1.87 -2.05 -8.55
CA ALA A 90 -1.86 -2.78 -9.80
C ALA A 90 -0.79 -2.21 -10.74
N PHE A 91 0.05 -3.09 -11.27
CA PHE A 91 1.04 -2.80 -12.27
C PHE A 91 0.68 -3.53 -13.56
N LEU A 92 0.21 -2.78 -14.55
CA LEU A 92 0.06 -3.25 -15.92
C LEU A 92 1.43 -3.18 -16.59
N ARG A 93 2.04 -4.34 -16.77
CA ARG A 93 3.37 -4.52 -17.37
C ARG A 93 3.24 -5.03 -18.79
N ILE A 94 4.08 -4.50 -19.68
CA ILE A 94 4.27 -5.01 -21.03
C ILE A 94 5.59 -5.77 -21.02
N GLU A 95 5.54 -7.06 -21.32
CA GLU A 95 6.70 -7.95 -21.28
C GLU A 95 6.71 -8.91 -22.45
N GLY A 96 7.88 -9.47 -22.76
CA GLY A 96 8.03 -10.52 -23.75
C GLY A 96 7.39 -11.84 -23.30
N ALA A 97 7.32 -12.79 -24.22
CA ALA A 97 6.85 -14.15 -23.93
C ALA A 97 7.67 -14.87 -22.83
N ASP A 98 8.90 -14.43 -22.57
CA ASP A 98 9.80 -14.94 -21.53
C ASP A 98 9.62 -14.26 -20.15
N GLY A 99 8.65 -13.35 -20.02
CA GLY A 99 8.40 -12.58 -18.79
C GLY A 99 9.38 -11.42 -18.56
N ARG A 100 10.27 -11.15 -19.51
CA ARG A 100 11.28 -10.08 -19.41
C ARG A 100 10.93 -8.89 -20.28
N GLN A 101 11.55 -7.73 -19.98
CA GLN A 101 11.47 -6.53 -20.79
C GLN A 101 12.78 -6.31 -21.55
N SER A 102 13.22 -7.30 -22.31
CA SER A 102 14.48 -7.29 -23.06
C SER A 102 14.62 -6.14 -24.06
N PHE A 103 13.50 -5.52 -24.44
CA PHE A 103 13.46 -4.34 -25.29
C PHE A 103 13.86 -3.04 -24.59
N LEU A 104 13.88 -3.00 -23.26
CA LEU A 104 14.43 -1.88 -22.51
C LEU A 104 15.94 -1.85 -22.76
N LYS A 105 16.39 -0.87 -23.54
CA LYS A 105 17.82 -0.59 -23.63
C LYS A 105 18.28 -0.13 -22.25
N THR A 106 19.24 -0.83 -21.64
CA THR A 106 19.98 -0.29 -20.49
C THR A 106 20.60 1.04 -20.93
N PRO A 107 20.23 2.20 -20.35
CA PRO A 107 20.94 3.43 -20.60
C PRO A 107 22.33 3.38 -19.93
N PRO A 108 23.33 4.10 -20.44
CA PRO A 108 24.67 4.16 -19.86
C PRO A 108 24.62 4.79 -18.46
N ASP A 109 25.62 4.48 -17.63
CA ASP A 109 25.83 5.04 -16.31
C ASP A 109 25.48 6.55 -16.20
N SER A 110 24.98 6.91 -15.01
CA SER A 110 24.75 8.26 -14.47
C SER A 110 23.42 8.96 -14.79
N LEU A 111 22.42 8.65 -13.96
CA LEU A 111 21.54 9.69 -13.42
C LEU A 111 21.84 9.79 -11.93
N SER A 112 22.28 10.98 -11.51
CA SER A 112 22.47 11.33 -10.10
C SER A 112 21.23 10.93 -9.31
N THR A 113 21.43 10.07 -8.30
CA THR A 113 20.47 9.80 -7.23
C THR A 113 19.77 11.10 -6.84
N PRO A 114 18.45 11.21 -6.97
CA PRO A 114 17.69 12.14 -6.17
C PRO A 114 18.07 11.87 -4.72
N THR A 115 18.40 12.90 -3.96
CA THR A 115 18.81 12.82 -2.56
C THR A 115 17.65 12.36 -1.68
N LEU A 116 17.26 11.10 -1.79
CA LEU A 116 16.37 10.43 -0.86
C LEU A 116 17.10 9.18 -0.40
N VAL A 117 17.37 9.17 0.91
CA VAL A 117 18.08 8.15 1.69
C VAL A 117 19.61 8.15 1.52
N LYS A 118 20.29 8.93 2.38
CA LYS A 118 21.65 8.56 2.81
C LYS A 118 21.56 7.36 3.76
N ASP A 119 22.33 6.35 3.41
CA ASP A 119 22.89 5.28 4.24
C ASP A 119 21.91 4.29 4.89
N VAL A 120 21.77 3.12 4.24
CA VAL A 120 21.90 1.82 4.93
C VAL A 120 22.71 0.91 4.02
N HIS A 121 24.01 0.81 4.29
CA HIS A 121 24.81 -0.31 3.79
C HIS A 121 24.51 -1.51 4.68
N ASP A 122 23.99 -2.58 4.09
CA ASP A 122 23.96 -3.91 4.70
C ASP A 122 25.40 -4.42 4.85
N ALA A 123 25.80 -4.71 6.09
CA ALA A 123 26.98 -5.51 6.37
C ALA A 123 26.51 -6.86 6.91
N GLU A 124 26.35 -7.82 6.00
CA GLU A 124 26.47 -9.22 6.36
C GLU A 124 27.93 -9.48 6.71
N SER A 125 28.18 -9.97 7.93
CA SER A 125 29.38 -10.72 8.23
C SER A 125 29.00 -11.91 9.09
N ASP A 126 28.92 -13.05 8.42
CA ASP A 126 29.11 -14.38 8.97
C ASP A 126 30.60 -14.52 9.32
N ASP A 127 30.94 -14.79 10.57
CA ASP A 127 32.23 -15.41 10.88
C ASP A 127 32.09 -16.38 12.06
N SER A 128 32.04 -17.65 11.68
CA SER A 128 32.23 -18.82 12.51
C SER A 128 33.62 -18.85 13.15
N ARG A 129 33.72 -18.88 14.49
CA ARG A 129 34.86 -19.52 15.17
C ARG A 129 34.47 -20.25 16.44
N SER A 130 34.67 -21.56 16.38
CA SER A 130 34.77 -22.51 17.49
C SER A 130 36.01 -22.25 18.37
N ALA A 131 35.88 -22.43 19.69
CA ALA A 131 36.57 -23.48 20.46
C ALA A 131 36.62 -23.17 21.97
N SER A 132 36.35 -24.22 22.77
CA SER A 132 36.87 -24.56 24.12
C SER A 132 36.82 -23.48 25.23
N GLY A 133 36.36 -23.72 26.44
CA GLY A 133 36.14 -24.95 27.20
C GLY A 133 36.10 -24.57 28.69
N ASP A 134 35.80 -25.58 29.50
CA ASP A 134 35.86 -25.66 30.97
C ASP A 134 34.67 -25.20 31.83
N ALA A 135 34.30 -26.18 32.64
CA ALA A 135 33.24 -26.27 33.63
C ALA A 135 33.71 -25.78 35.01
N ALA A 136 32.77 -25.28 35.82
CA ALA A 136 32.78 -25.48 37.27
C ALA A 136 31.39 -25.20 37.88
N GLU A 137 30.90 -26.17 38.64
CA GLU A 137 29.80 -26.13 39.61
C GLU A 137 30.01 -25.09 40.73
N GLU A 138 28.94 -24.47 41.26
CA GLU A 138 28.41 -24.72 42.61
C GLU A 138 27.34 -23.69 43.08
N GLN A 139 26.17 -24.24 43.39
CA GLN A 139 25.27 -24.07 44.55
C GLN A 139 25.09 -22.75 45.37
N SER A 140 23.78 -22.47 45.56
CA SER A 140 23.10 -21.91 46.77
C SER A 140 23.24 -20.38 47.01
N LYS A 141 22.23 -19.61 47.41
CA LYS A 141 21.24 -19.79 48.48
C LYS A 141 20.10 -18.75 48.34
N ARG A 142 18.96 -19.10 48.96
CA ARG A 142 17.75 -18.31 49.22
C ARG A 142 18.02 -16.92 49.84
N SER A 143 17.19 -15.93 49.50
CA SER A 143 16.29 -15.25 50.48
C SER A 143 15.47 -14.11 49.84
N SER A 144 14.17 -14.10 50.12
CA SER A 144 13.32 -12.90 50.20
C SER A 144 12.91 -12.75 51.69
N PRO A 145 12.13 -11.75 52.15
CA PRO A 145 11.51 -10.61 51.48
C PRO A 145 11.58 -9.30 52.34
N SER A 146 10.69 -8.34 52.02
CA SER A 146 10.18 -7.23 52.87
C SER A 146 10.79 -5.84 52.57
N ARG A 147 10.10 -4.70 52.65
CA ARG A 147 8.68 -4.33 52.81
C ARG A 147 8.62 -2.77 52.77
N LEU A 148 7.44 -2.23 52.47
CA LEU A 148 6.84 -0.98 52.99
C LEU A 148 7.09 0.42 52.35
N LYS A 149 5.93 1.01 51.99
CA LYS A 149 5.38 2.38 52.24
C LYS A 149 5.87 3.57 51.40
N LYS A 150 4.98 4.16 50.58
CA LYS A 150 3.97 5.23 50.86
C LYS A 150 4.58 6.62 51.14
N ALA A 151 4.31 7.57 50.24
CA ALA A 151 4.12 8.98 50.59
C ALA A 151 3.05 9.62 49.67
N LEU A 152 1.93 9.99 50.29
CA LEU A 152 0.93 10.94 49.82
C LEU A 152 1.38 12.34 50.21
N GLY A 153 1.11 13.34 49.37
CA GLY A 153 1.29 14.75 49.72
C GLY A 153 0.45 15.66 48.81
N ARG A 154 -0.77 15.96 49.25
CA ARG A 154 -1.64 17.01 48.71
C ARG A 154 -1.13 18.39 49.16
N PHE A 155 -1.26 19.41 48.31
CA PHE A 155 -1.66 20.74 48.74
C PHE A 155 -2.62 21.38 47.73
N SER A 156 -3.53 22.18 48.29
CA SER A 156 -4.81 22.63 47.76
C SER A 156 -4.85 24.14 47.54
N HIS A 157 -5.64 24.56 46.55
CA HIS A 157 -6.50 25.74 46.46
C HIS A 157 -5.97 27.17 46.72
N ALA A 158 -6.19 28.03 45.71
CA ALA A 158 -6.96 29.27 45.86
C ALA A 158 -7.61 29.71 44.52
N SER A 159 -8.91 30.05 44.56
CA SER A 159 -9.73 30.69 43.52
C SER A 159 -9.46 32.23 43.48
N ARG A 160 -9.89 33.10 42.53
CA ARG A 160 -11.14 33.24 41.76
C ARG A 160 -10.99 34.42 40.73
N SER A 161 -11.48 34.25 39.49
CA SER A 161 -12.11 35.13 38.43
C SER A 161 -12.14 36.69 38.49
N PRO A 162 -12.53 37.48 37.43
CA PRO A 162 -13.12 37.14 36.11
C PRO A 162 -12.69 37.94 34.84
N LEU A 163 -13.11 37.44 33.66
CA LEU A 163 -13.50 38.07 32.37
C LEU A 163 -12.58 39.07 31.60
N SER A 164 -12.19 38.70 30.37
CA SER A 164 -12.41 39.49 29.13
C SER A 164 -12.00 38.70 27.86
N THR A 165 -12.83 38.79 26.82
CA THR A 165 -12.57 38.39 25.42
C THR A 165 -13.25 39.43 24.52
N PRO A 166 -12.93 39.57 23.22
CA PRO A 166 -11.78 39.02 22.47
C PRO A 166 -11.03 40.11 21.67
N ARG A 167 -9.82 39.81 21.20
CA ARG A 167 -9.24 40.51 20.04
C ARG A 167 -8.76 39.48 19.04
N SER A 168 -9.35 39.53 17.85
CA SER A 168 -9.06 38.64 16.73
C SER A 168 -7.61 38.82 16.26
N LEU A 169 -6.89 37.71 16.20
CA LEU A 169 -5.70 37.59 15.38
C LEU A 169 -5.95 36.42 14.43
N SER A 170 -6.19 36.78 13.17
CA SER A 170 -6.26 35.88 12.03
C SER A 170 -4.99 35.05 11.92
N PRO A 171 -5.05 33.71 11.82
CA PRO A 171 -3.92 32.94 11.33
C PRO A 171 -3.80 33.22 9.83
N SER A 172 -2.63 33.72 9.43
CA SER A 172 -2.22 33.80 8.03
C SER A 172 -2.34 32.42 7.38
N THR A 173 -3.22 32.32 6.40
CA THR A 173 -3.30 31.18 5.48
C THR A 173 -2.01 31.13 4.66
N SER A 174 -1.07 30.28 5.05
CA SER A 174 -0.05 29.81 4.11
C SER A 174 -0.74 28.79 3.22
N SER A 175 -1.29 29.26 2.11
CA SER A 175 -1.73 28.43 1.01
C SER A 175 -0.57 27.52 0.63
N LEU A 176 -0.68 26.22 0.93
CA LEU A 176 0.15 25.21 0.29
C LEU A 176 -0.26 25.24 -1.18
N GLU A 177 0.54 25.93 -2.00
CA GLU A 177 0.43 25.85 -3.44
C GLU A 177 0.52 24.37 -3.82
N LYS A 178 -0.52 23.87 -4.48
CA LYS A 178 -0.47 22.60 -5.21
C LYS A 178 0.70 22.72 -6.19
N VAL A 179 1.79 22.03 -5.89
CA VAL A 179 2.82 21.76 -6.87
C VAL A 179 2.14 20.91 -7.95
N PRO A 180 2.06 21.37 -9.22
CA PRO A 180 1.54 20.53 -10.29
C PRO A 180 2.43 19.29 -10.38
N PRO A 181 1.91 18.12 -10.77
CA PRO A 181 2.73 16.93 -10.95
C PRO A 181 3.88 17.33 -11.88
N SER A 182 5.11 17.23 -11.38
CA SER A 182 6.30 17.45 -12.17
C SER A 182 6.28 16.44 -13.30
N SER A 183 5.86 16.89 -14.48
CA SER A 183 5.99 16.14 -15.72
C SER A 183 7.48 16.03 -16.02
N VAL A 184 8.14 15.05 -15.41
CA VAL A 184 9.39 14.54 -15.97
C VAL A 184 8.95 13.87 -17.27
N SER A 185 9.08 14.60 -18.37
CA SER A 185 8.90 14.06 -19.71
C SER A 185 10.10 13.16 -20.02
N THR A 186 10.17 12.00 -19.36
CA THR A 186 10.95 10.88 -19.88
C THR A 186 10.25 10.43 -21.15
N SER A 187 10.93 10.50 -22.30
CA SER A 187 10.40 9.92 -23.53
C SER A 187 10.12 8.44 -23.29
N SER A 188 8.84 8.06 -23.27
CA SER A 188 8.44 6.67 -23.10
C SER A 188 8.98 5.83 -24.27
N GLN A 189 9.66 4.74 -23.98
CA GLN A 189 10.11 3.79 -24.98
C GLN A 189 8.88 3.03 -25.50
N GLN A 190 8.69 3.05 -26.82
CA GLN A 190 7.67 2.25 -27.47
C GLN A 190 8.13 0.78 -27.52
N PRO A 191 7.32 -0.17 -27.02
CA PRO A 191 7.64 -1.59 -27.17
C PRO A 191 7.81 -1.97 -28.65
N PRO A 192 8.71 -2.91 -28.99
CA PRO A 192 8.97 -3.28 -30.37
C PRO A 192 7.75 -3.96 -31.00
N ALA A 193 7.32 -3.48 -32.16
CA ALA A 193 6.13 -3.97 -32.87
C ALA A 193 6.27 -5.43 -33.39
N GLU A 194 7.49 -5.92 -33.59
CA GLU A 194 7.76 -7.21 -34.25
C GLU A 194 7.96 -8.39 -33.27
N THR A 195 7.89 -8.16 -31.96
CA THR A 195 8.04 -9.22 -30.94
C THR A 195 6.69 -9.55 -30.31
N PRO A 196 6.34 -10.83 -30.09
CA PRO A 196 5.13 -11.17 -29.34
C PRO A 196 5.25 -10.64 -27.90
N LEU A 197 4.40 -9.69 -27.56
CA LEU A 197 4.30 -9.06 -26.24
C LEU A 197 3.07 -9.57 -25.51
N ARG A 198 3.20 -9.64 -24.18
CA ARG A 198 2.15 -9.96 -23.23
C ARG A 198 1.82 -8.71 -22.42
N ARG A 199 0.54 -8.53 -22.12
CA ARG A 199 0.06 -7.54 -21.15
C ARG A 199 -0.26 -8.30 -19.87
N VAL A 200 0.54 -8.10 -18.83
CA VAL A 200 0.37 -8.83 -17.57
C VAL A 200 0.03 -7.84 -16.47
N LEU A 201 -1.08 -8.10 -15.79
CA LEU A 201 -1.54 -7.34 -14.65
C LEU A 201 -1.03 -8.02 -13.38
N TYR A 202 -0.11 -7.36 -12.69
CA TYR A 202 0.34 -7.78 -11.38
C TYR A 202 -0.39 -6.95 -10.33
N VAL A 203 -1.06 -7.60 -9.38
CA VAL A 203 -1.81 -6.91 -8.31
C VAL A 203 -1.23 -7.31 -6.98
N ALA A 204 -1.10 -6.34 -6.07
CA ALA A 204 -0.65 -6.58 -4.71
C ALA A 204 -1.51 -5.80 -3.70
N ASN A 205 -1.94 -6.46 -2.62
CA ASN A 205 -2.72 -5.79 -1.57
C ASN A 205 -2.31 -6.19 -0.14
N ALA A 206 -2.42 -5.23 0.78
CA ALA A 206 -2.35 -5.41 2.23
C ALA A 206 -3.51 -4.65 2.87
N GLY A 207 -4.31 -5.32 3.68
CA GLY A 207 -5.60 -4.81 4.16
C GLY A 207 -6.76 -5.30 3.29
N ASP A 208 -7.84 -4.53 3.25
CA ASP A 208 -9.13 -4.89 2.64
C ASP A 208 -9.63 -3.93 1.55
N ALA A 209 -8.81 -2.96 1.14
CA ALA A 209 -8.94 -2.40 -0.20
C ALA A 209 -8.73 -3.52 -1.23
N ARG A 210 -9.60 -3.55 -2.25
CA ARG A 210 -9.76 -4.70 -3.15
C ARG A 210 -9.64 -4.28 -4.61
N GLY A 211 -9.06 -5.19 -5.39
CA GLY A 211 -8.95 -5.13 -6.85
C GLY A 211 -9.76 -6.23 -7.52
N VAL A 212 -10.62 -5.85 -8.47
CA VAL A 212 -11.53 -6.74 -9.22
C VAL A 212 -11.40 -6.48 -10.72
N LEU A 213 -11.09 -7.53 -11.49
CA LEU A 213 -11.06 -7.54 -12.94
C LEU A 213 -12.41 -7.98 -13.51
N CYS A 214 -12.95 -7.27 -14.49
CA CYS A 214 -14.12 -7.73 -15.24
C CYS A 214 -13.66 -8.42 -16.53
N ARG A 215 -13.86 -9.74 -16.61
CA ARG A 215 -13.54 -10.57 -17.78
C ARG A 215 -14.82 -11.15 -18.38
N GLY A 216 -15.14 -10.76 -19.61
CA GLY A 216 -16.34 -11.23 -20.31
C GLY A 216 -17.63 -11.00 -19.52
N GLY A 217 -17.74 -9.83 -18.86
CA GLY A 217 -18.87 -9.45 -18.00
C GLY A 217 -18.88 -10.11 -16.60
N ARG A 218 -17.88 -10.92 -16.25
CA ARG A 218 -17.78 -11.58 -14.94
C ARG A 218 -16.70 -10.96 -14.07
N ALA A 219 -17.02 -10.75 -12.80
CA ALA A 219 -16.05 -10.32 -11.80
C ALA A 219 -15.05 -11.44 -11.46
N LEU A 220 -13.76 -11.10 -11.49
CA LEU A 220 -12.64 -11.89 -11.02
C LEU A 220 -11.88 -11.08 -9.97
N ARG A 221 -12.00 -11.48 -8.70
CA ARG A 221 -11.24 -10.85 -7.61
C ARG A 221 -9.76 -11.20 -7.71
N LEU A 222 -8.90 -10.19 -7.71
CA LEU A 222 -7.43 -10.32 -7.83
C LEU A 222 -6.69 -10.16 -6.50
N THR A 223 -7.43 -9.99 -5.41
CA THR A 223 -6.93 -9.61 -4.08
C THR A 223 -7.53 -10.48 -2.99
N TYR A 224 -6.92 -10.45 -1.81
CA TYR A 224 -7.38 -11.17 -0.62
C TYR A 224 -7.60 -10.18 0.52
N ASP A 225 -8.82 -10.09 1.05
CA ASP A 225 -9.14 -9.13 2.10
C ASP A 225 -8.55 -9.59 3.43
N HIS A 226 -7.62 -8.82 3.99
CA HIS A 226 -6.95 -9.13 5.25
C HIS A 226 -7.73 -8.53 6.43
N LYS A 227 -8.89 -9.11 6.75
CA LYS A 227 -9.75 -8.68 7.87
C LYS A 227 -9.58 -9.59 9.09
N GLY A 228 -9.76 -9.08 10.30
CA GLY A 228 -9.68 -9.88 11.53
C GLY A 228 -10.78 -10.96 11.65
N THR A 229 -11.83 -10.87 10.83
CA THR A 229 -12.83 -11.93 10.69
C THR A 229 -12.35 -13.13 9.87
N ASP A 230 -11.24 -12.99 9.14
CA ASP A 230 -10.63 -14.09 8.40
C ASP A 230 -9.95 -15.09 9.35
N LYS A 231 -10.23 -16.38 9.13
CA LYS A 231 -9.76 -17.44 10.01
C LYS A 231 -8.26 -17.68 9.91
N GLN A 232 -7.67 -17.50 8.73
CA GLN A 232 -6.24 -17.74 8.52
C GLN A 232 -5.42 -16.60 9.13
N GLU A 233 -5.84 -15.36 8.90
CA GLU A 233 -5.20 -14.19 9.50
C GLU A 233 -5.37 -14.15 11.03
N ALA A 234 -6.56 -14.47 11.55
CA ALA A 234 -6.76 -14.56 12.99
C ALA A 234 -5.86 -15.64 13.63
N LYS A 235 -5.70 -16.79 12.96
CA LYS A 235 -4.77 -17.84 13.40
C LYS A 235 -3.33 -17.33 13.41
N ARG A 236 -2.88 -16.67 12.34
CA ARG A 236 -1.53 -16.08 12.25
C ARG A 236 -1.24 -15.15 13.43
N ILE A 237 -2.20 -14.28 13.78
CA ILE A 237 -2.07 -13.35 14.90
C ILE A 237 -1.99 -14.09 16.24
N MET A 238 -2.85 -15.09 16.46
CA MET A 238 -2.87 -15.89 17.69
C MET A 238 -1.60 -16.72 17.87
N ASP A 239 -1.08 -17.31 16.79
CA ASP A 239 0.18 -18.06 16.81
C ASP A 239 1.38 -17.17 17.20
N SER A 240 1.34 -15.88 16.85
CA SER A 240 2.34 -14.88 17.26
C SER A 240 2.10 -14.32 18.68
N GLY A 241 1.11 -14.81 19.42
CA GLY A 241 0.81 -14.37 20.78
C GLY A 241 -0.14 -13.17 20.90
N GLY A 242 -0.68 -12.68 19.78
CA GLY A 242 -1.74 -11.68 19.75
C GLY A 242 -3.12 -12.29 19.95
N PHE A 243 -4.17 -11.47 19.87
CA PHE A 243 -5.55 -11.98 19.87
C PHE A 243 -6.43 -11.19 18.89
N VAL A 244 -7.56 -11.78 18.50
CA VAL A 244 -8.59 -11.10 17.74
C VAL A 244 -9.88 -11.10 18.54
N MET A 245 -10.45 -9.91 18.75
CA MET A 245 -11.70 -9.73 19.48
C MET A 245 -12.67 -8.92 18.62
N SER A 246 -13.87 -9.44 18.41
CA SER A 246 -14.91 -8.81 17.57
C SER A 246 -14.40 -8.42 16.16
N GLY A 247 -13.60 -9.29 15.55
CA GLY A 247 -13.00 -9.06 14.23
C GLY A 247 -11.87 -8.03 14.20
N ARG A 248 -11.34 -7.62 15.36
CA ARG A 248 -10.27 -6.62 15.48
C ARG A 248 -9.02 -7.19 16.17
N VAL A 249 -7.85 -6.91 15.60
CA VAL A 249 -6.52 -7.25 16.15
C VAL A 249 -6.33 -6.52 17.47
N ASN A 250 -6.09 -7.28 18.54
CA ASN A 250 -6.03 -6.82 19.92
C ASN A 250 -7.23 -5.95 20.35
N GLY A 251 -8.38 -6.11 19.69
CA GLY A 251 -9.59 -5.30 19.91
C GLY A 251 -9.57 -3.90 19.30
N VAL A 252 -8.52 -3.53 18.53
CA VAL A 252 -8.33 -2.17 18.00
C VAL A 252 -8.56 -2.12 16.50
N LEU A 253 -7.71 -2.78 15.70
CA LEU A 253 -7.68 -2.61 14.24
C LEU A 253 -8.47 -3.70 13.52
N ALA A 254 -9.34 -3.33 12.56
CA ALA A 254 -10.18 -4.29 11.84
C ALA A 254 -9.40 -5.09 10.78
N VAL A 255 -8.36 -4.49 10.20
CA VAL A 255 -7.46 -5.15 9.25
C VAL A 255 -6.30 -5.84 9.96
N THR A 256 -5.81 -6.93 9.38
CA THR A 256 -4.70 -7.72 9.91
C THR A 256 -3.39 -7.46 9.19
N ARG A 257 -3.44 -6.72 8.08
CA ARG A 257 -2.30 -6.24 7.31
C ARG A 257 -2.51 -4.79 6.91
N SER A 258 -1.47 -4.00 6.95
CA SER A 258 -1.47 -2.57 6.58
C SER A 258 -0.03 -2.07 6.46
N LEU A 259 0.12 -0.93 5.79
CA LEU A 259 1.31 -0.10 5.84
C LEU A 259 1.18 0.93 6.97
N GLY A 260 2.26 1.33 7.63
CA GLY A 260 2.17 2.19 8.82
C GLY A 260 1.71 1.37 10.04
N ASP A 261 0.97 1.90 11.01
CA ASP A 261 0.62 1.15 12.25
C ASP A 261 1.84 0.60 13.02
N SER A 262 2.92 1.38 13.12
CA SER A 262 4.21 0.96 13.70
C SER A 262 4.09 0.33 15.09
N SER A 263 3.12 0.77 15.90
CA SER A 263 2.86 0.25 17.25
C SER A 263 2.24 -1.15 17.27
N MET A 264 1.74 -1.65 16.15
CA MET A 264 1.06 -2.95 16.02
C MET A 264 1.75 -3.91 15.05
N LYS A 265 2.96 -3.58 14.54
CA LYS A 265 3.68 -4.36 13.51
C LYS A 265 3.98 -5.81 13.85
N GLU A 266 3.99 -6.16 15.14
CA GLU A 266 4.12 -7.54 15.59
C GLU A 266 2.97 -8.42 15.07
N PHE A 267 1.77 -7.86 14.94
CA PHE A 267 0.57 -8.58 14.52
C PHE A 267 0.02 -8.11 13.17
N VAL A 268 0.12 -6.81 12.90
CA VAL A 268 -0.38 -6.14 11.69
C VAL A 268 0.79 -5.95 10.71
N VAL A 269 0.97 -6.91 9.80
CA VAL A 269 2.15 -6.95 8.92
C VAL A 269 1.92 -6.22 7.60
N GLY A 270 2.96 -5.61 7.03
CA GLY A 270 2.92 -4.98 5.71
C GLY A 270 3.10 -5.93 4.53
N ALA A 271 3.17 -7.25 4.75
CA ALA A 271 3.42 -8.22 3.69
C ALA A 271 2.21 -8.37 2.75
N PRO A 272 2.36 -8.10 1.44
CA PRO A 272 1.23 -8.14 0.52
C PRO A 272 0.82 -9.57 0.15
N TYR A 273 -0.45 -9.72 -0.24
CA TYR A 273 -0.88 -10.80 -1.12
C TYR A 273 -0.69 -10.36 -2.57
N THR A 274 -0.18 -11.23 -3.44
CA THR A 274 0.11 -10.90 -4.85
C THR A 274 -0.57 -11.86 -5.82
N THR A 275 -1.00 -11.33 -6.96
CA THR A 275 -1.51 -12.11 -8.09
C THR A 275 -0.89 -11.65 -9.40
N GLU A 276 -0.81 -12.56 -10.36
CA GLU A 276 -0.40 -12.32 -11.73
C GLU A 276 -1.54 -12.74 -12.66
N THR A 277 -1.92 -11.89 -13.60
CA THR A 277 -2.99 -12.18 -14.56
C THR A 277 -2.62 -11.67 -15.94
N GLU A 278 -2.41 -12.59 -16.87
CA GLU A 278 -2.29 -12.23 -18.28
C GLU A 278 -3.64 -11.74 -18.83
N LEU A 279 -3.61 -10.56 -19.43
CA LEU A 279 -4.78 -9.92 -20.00
C LEU A 279 -5.06 -10.45 -21.41
N THR A 280 -6.35 -10.52 -21.70
CA THR A 280 -6.95 -11.00 -22.93
C THR A 280 -7.92 -9.95 -23.47
N GLU A 281 -8.42 -10.15 -24.69
CA GLU A 281 -9.44 -9.26 -25.29
C GLU A 281 -10.79 -9.29 -24.53
N ASP A 282 -11.00 -10.29 -23.67
CA ASP A 282 -12.20 -10.38 -22.82
C ASP A 282 -12.10 -9.50 -21.58
N ASP A 283 -10.91 -9.00 -21.23
CA ASP A 283 -10.68 -8.14 -20.07
C ASP A 283 -11.13 -6.71 -20.36
N GLU A 284 -12.24 -6.32 -19.74
CA GLU A 284 -12.92 -5.05 -20.01
C GLU A 284 -12.31 -3.91 -19.19
N MET A 285 -12.14 -4.14 -17.90
CA MET A 285 -11.79 -3.12 -16.93
C MET A 285 -11.29 -3.71 -15.62
N LEU A 286 -10.49 -2.92 -14.91
CA LEU A 286 -10.07 -3.16 -13.53
C LEU A 286 -10.72 -2.11 -12.62
N ILE A 287 -11.24 -2.56 -11.48
CA ILE A 287 -11.77 -1.71 -10.41
C ILE A 287 -10.86 -1.88 -9.19
N LEU A 288 -10.26 -0.78 -8.72
CA LEU A 288 -9.57 -0.72 -7.44
C LEU A 288 -10.38 0.19 -6.51
N ALA A 289 -10.75 -0.26 -5.32
CA ALA A 289 -11.47 0.60 -4.37
C ALA A 289 -11.16 0.24 -2.91
N CYS A 290 -11.44 1.20 -2.02
CA CYS A 290 -11.46 0.97 -0.57
C CYS A 290 -12.73 0.21 -0.14
N ASP A 291 -12.79 -0.18 1.13
CA ASP A 291 -13.89 -0.96 1.70
C ASP A 291 -15.23 -0.18 1.72
N GLY A 292 -15.21 1.15 1.65
CA GLY A 292 -16.42 1.97 1.49
C GLY A 292 -17.28 1.59 0.27
N ILE A 293 -16.69 0.97 -0.76
CA ILE A 293 -17.43 0.27 -1.82
C ILE A 293 -17.74 -1.18 -1.40
N TRP A 294 -16.71 -1.94 -1.03
CA TRP A 294 -16.78 -3.40 -0.94
C TRP A 294 -17.56 -3.94 0.25
N ASP A 295 -17.83 -3.12 1.26
CA ASP A 295 -18.66 -3.48 2.41
C ASP A 295 -20.17 -3.42 2.08
N VAL A 296 -20.56 -2.71 1.01
CA VAL A 296 -21.98 -2.55 0.60
C VAL A 296 -22.28 -3.08 -0.80
N LEU A 297 -21.26 -3.37 -1.60
CA LEU A 297 -21.35 -3.96 -2.94
C LEU A 297 -20.49 -5.21 -3.04
N ASP A 298 -21.06 -6.28 -3.60
CA ASP A 298 -20.28 -7.42 -4.04
C ASP A 298 -19.55 -7.13 -5.37
N ASP A 299 -18.57 -7.98 -5.68
CA ASP A 299 -17.69 -7.80 -6.84
C ASP A 299 -18.47 -7.74 -8.17
N GLN A 300 -19.52 -8.55 -8.31
CA GLN A 300 -20.28 -8.68 -9.55
C GLN A 300 -21.20 -7.47 -9.74
N ALA A 301 -21.89 -7.02 -8.68
CA ALA A 301 -22.71 -5.82 -8.71
C ALA A 301 -21.88 -4.58 -9.07
N ALA A 302 -20.66 -4.46 -8.54
CA ALA A 302 -19.75 -3.38 -8.90
C ALA A 302 -19.35 -3.43 -10.39
N CYS A 303 -19.02 -4.62 -10.91
CA CYS A 303 -18.75 -4.79 -12.34
C CYS A 303 -19.95 -4.41 -13.22
N GLU A 304 -21.17 -4.78 -12.84
CA GLU A 304 -22.39 -4.46 -13.60
C GLU A 304 -22.63 -2.95 -13.69
N VAL A 305 -22.48 -2.22 -12.57
CA VAL A 305 -22.59 -0.75 -12.54
C VAL A 305 -21.56 -0.11 -13.48
N VAL A 306 -20.29 -0.50 -13.35
CA VAL A 306 -19.20 0.12 -14.12
C VAL A 306 -19.27 -0.25 -15.61
N ARG A 307 -19.80 -1.44 -15.94
CA ARG A 307 -19.94 -1.92 -17.33
C ARG A 307 -21.04 -1.19 -18.09
N ALA A 308 -22.05 -0.67 -17.39
CA ALA A 308 -23.18 0.03 -18.02
C ALA A 308 -22.82 1.42 -18.59
N ILE A 309 -21.64 1.94 -18.24
CA ILE A 309 -21.19 3.28 -18.59
C ILE A 309 -19.84 3.15 -19.30
N SER A 310 -19.63 3.83 -20.43
CA SER A 310 -18.37 3.71 -21.19
C SER A 310 -17.24 4.55 -20.57
N ASP A 311 -17.54 5.81 -20.24
CA ASP A 311 -16.55 6.73 -19.67
C ASP A 311 -16.11 6.24 -18.27
N PRO A 312 -14.80 6.08 -18.00
CA PRO A 312 -14.33 5.55 -16.73
C PRO A 312 -14.59 6.48 -15.55
N GLN A 313 -14.60 7.80 -15.74
CA GLN A 313 -14.87 8.75 -14.67
C GLN A 313 -16.36 8.75 -14.29
N GLU A 314 -17.26 8.74 -15.28
CA GLU A 314 -18.70 8.59 -15.05
C GLU A 314 -19.03 7.23 -14.40
N ALA A 315 -18.37 6.16 -14.85
CA ALA A 315 -18.55 4.83 -14.28
C ALA A 315 -18.10 4.75 -12.81
N ALA A 316 -16.96 5.36 -12.49
CA ALA A 316 -16.49 5.50 -11.10
C ALA A 316 -17.47 6.32 -10.26
N ALA A 317 -17.97 7.46 -10.77
CA ALA A 317 -18.94 8.30 -10.08
C ALA A 317 -20.27 7.57 -9.82
N ALA A 318 -20.73 6.76 -10.77
CA ALA A 318 -21.93 5.93 -10.60
C ALA A 318 -21.74 4.88 -9.50
N LEU A 319 -20.57 4.25 -9.42
CA LEU A 319 -20.26 3.29 -8.36
C LEU A 319 -20.19 3.94 -6.98
N VAL A 320 -19.65 5.16 -6.88
CA VAL A 320 -19.70 5.98 -5.64
C VAL A 320 -21.14 6.29 -5.24
N GLN A 321 -21.98 6.71 -6.20
CA GLN A 321 -23.39 7.00 -5.94
C GLN A 321 -24.15 5.75 -5.46
N GLU A 322 -23.90 4.60 -6.09
CA GLU A 322 -24.51 3.34 -5.69
C GLU A 322 -24.11 2.95 -4.26
N ALA A 323 -22.83 3.05 -3.88
CA ALA A 323 -22.41 2.80 -2.50
C ALA A 323 -23.05 3.77 -1.50
N THR A 324 -23.17 5.05 -1.88
CA THR A 324 -23.85 6.08 -1.08
C THR A 324 -25.34 5.75 -0.89
N HIS A 325 -26.04 5.32 -1.95
CA HIS A 325 -27.43 4.89 -1.87
C HIS A 325 -27.63 3.65 -0.99
N ARG A 326 -26.60 2.82 -0.86
CA ARG A 326 -26.57 1.66 0.05
C ARG A 326 -26.13 2.03 1.46
N TYR A 327 -26.03 3.32 1.77
CA TYR A 327 -25.72 3.84 3.10
C TYR A 327 -24.37 3.36 3.65
N THR A 328 -23.35 3.30 2.79
CA THR A 328 -21.97 3.14 3.29
C THR A 328 -21.64 4.24 4.29
N ASN A 329 -20.94 3.87 5.35
CA ASN A 329 -20.54 4.80 6.42
C ASN A 329 -19.05 5.14 6.36
N ASP A 330 -18.35 4.63 5.35
CA ASP A 330 -16.92 4.87 5.17
C ASP A 330 -16.62 5.94 4.11
N ASN A 331 -15.35 6.30 4.02
CA ASN A 331 -14.83 7.06 2.91
C ASN A 331 -14.92 6.21 1.64
N ILE A 332 -15.13 6.86 0.50
CA ILE A 332 -15.33 6.15 -0.77
C ILE A 332 -14.29 6.65 -1.77
N THR A 333 -13.38 5.76 -2.12
CA THR A 333 -12.40 5.95 -3.19
C THR A 333 -12.47 4.77 -4.13
N VAL A 334 -12.63 5.05 -5.42
CA VAL A 334 -12.64 4.04 -6.48
C VAL A 334 -11.89 4.56 -7.70
N MET A 335 -11.13 3.66 -8.32
CA MET A 335 -10.44 3.85 -9.58
C MET A 335 -10.95 2.80 -10.57
N VAL A 336 -11.44 3.27 -11.71
CA VAL A 336 -11.86 2.43 -12.84
C VAL A 336 -10.85 2.60 -13.97
N ILE A 337 -10.25 1.49 -14.40
CA ILE A 337 -9.26 1.45 -15.48
C ILE A 337 -9.84 0.67 -16.65
N ARG A 338 -9.98 1.30 -17.83
CA ARG A 338 -10.39 0.62 -19.06
C ARG A 338 -9.21 -0.11 -19.68
N LEU A 339 -9.40 -1.37 -20.05
CA LEU A 339 -8.33 -2.23 -20.57
C LEU A 339 -8.42 -2.50 -22.07
N LYS A 340 -9.56 -2.18 -22.71
CA LYS A 340 -9.87 -2.46 -24.12
C LYS A 340 -9.43 -1.40 -25.12
N ASP A 341 -9.21 -0.16 -24.69
CA ASP A 341 -8.80 0.95 -25.57
C ASP A 341 -7.27 0.98 -25.79
N VAL A 342 -6.68 -0.16 -26.14
CA VAL A 342 -5.26 -0.26 -26.45
C VAL A 342 -5.03 0.23 -27.89
N PRO A 343 -3.99 1.05 -28.15
CA PRO A 343 -3.61 1.43 -29.51
C PRO A 343 -3.53 0.19 -30.42
N SER A 344 -4.10 0.30 -31.62
CA SER A 344 -4.20 -0.77 -32.61
C SER A 344 -2.87 -1.48 -32.95
N GLU A 345 -1.75 -0.85 -32.59
CA GLU A 345 -0.37 -1.32 -32.79
C GLU A 345 0.05 -2.44 -31.82
N LEU A 346 -0.66 -2.64 -30.72
CA LEU A 346 -0.39 -3.70 -29.73
C LEU A 346 -1.34 -4.90 -29.85
N LYS A 347 -2.24 -4.90 -30.84
CA LYS A 347 -3.07 -6.07 -31.15
C LYS A 347 -2.22 -7.09 -31.90
N PRO A 348 -2.26 -8.39 -31.56
CA PRO A 348 -1.55 -9.40 -32.32
C PRO A 348 -1.99 -9.33 -33.79
N VAL A 349 -1.01 -9.22 -34.69
CA VAL A 349 -1.24 -9.24 -36.13
C VAL A 349 -1.73 -10.65 -36.48
N THR A 350 -3.04 -10.82 -36.58
CA THR A 350 -3.62 -12.02 -37.20
C THR A 350 -3.26 -12.01 -38.68
N ALA A 351 -2.42 -12.94 -39.13
CA ALA A 351 -2.33 -13.30 -40.52
C ALA A 351 -3.67 -13.89 -40.98
N VAL A 352 -4.07 -13.52 -42.20
CA VAL A 352 -5.39 -13.71 -42.85
C VAL A 352 -5.97 -15.10 -42.70
#